data_AF-A0A5B7K7I1-F1
#
_entry.id   AF-A0A5B7K7I1-F1
#
_cell.length_a   1.000
_cell.length_b   1.000
_cell.length_c   1.000
_cell.angle_alpha   90.00
_cell.angle_beta   90.00
_cell.angle_gamma   90.00
#
_symmetry.space_group_name_H-M   'P 1'
#
loop_
_entity.id
_entity.type
_entity.pdbx_description
1 polymer ?
#
loop_
_entity_poly.entity_id
_entity_poly.type
_entity_poly.pdbx_seq_one_letter_code
_entity_poly.pdbx_strand_id
1 'polypeptide(L)' 'MDQWVEESTRYRGEEEPSLLDLVFTKKSESPPIIQYLSPMGKSDHVTLEVQMQEEGASWDGCFGGVGEIS' A
#
# COMPACT_ATOMS: atom_id res chain seq x y z
N MET A 1 -6.05 11.02 3.44
CA MET A 1 -4.92 10.39 2.75
C MET A 1 -3.89 10.24 3.81
N ASP A 2 -3.56 9.01 4.11
CA ASP A 2 -2.70 8.67 5.24
C ASP A 2 -1.43 8.07 4.66
N GLN A 3 -0.29 8.60 5.12
CA GLN A 3 1.05 8.18 4.74
C GLN A 3 1.57 7.25 5.84
N TRP A 4 1.96 6.04 5.46
CA TRP A 4 2.15 4.96 6.42
C TRP A 4 3.61 4.57 6.68
N VAL A 5 4.56 5.20 5.97
CA VAL A 5 5.98 4.84 6.09
C VAL A 5 6.64 5.72 7.15
N GLU A 6 6.99 5.14 8.28
CA GLU A 6 7.56 5.88 9.41
C GLU A 6 9.09 5.79 9.43
N GLU A 7 9.68 4.71 8.90
CA GLU A 7 11.12 4.48 8.94
C GLU A 7 11.85 4.98 7.70
N SER A 8 13.13 5.35 7.85
CA SER A 8 13.97 5.74 6.72
C SER A 8 14.15 4.58 5.76
N THR A 9 13.99 4.84 4.47
CA THR A 9 13.97 3.78 3.46
C THR A 9 15.27 3.68 2.69
N ARG A 10 16.18 4.63 2.88
CA ARG A 10 17.49 4.68 2.23
C ARG A 10 18.61 4.78 3.25
N TYR A 11 19.58 3.87 3.13
CA TYR A 11 20.78 3.81 3.95
C TYR A 11 22.01 3.69 3.06
N ARG A 12 22.70 4.82 2.83
CA ARG A 12 23.86 4.88 1.95
C ARG A 12 25.13 5.11 2.73
N GLY A 13 25.66 4.06 3.35
CA GLY A 13 26.93 4.10 4.08
C GLY A 13 26.92 5.16 5.19
N GLU A 14 27.67 6.25 4.99
CA GLU A 14 27.80 7.39 5.92
C GLU A 14 26.78 8.53 5.66
N GLU A 15 25.97 8.41 4.62
CA GLU A 15 24.93 9.40 4.28
C GLU A 15 23.77 9.33 5.29
N GLU A 16 23.15 10.47 5.57
CA GLU A 16 22.05 10.57 6.52
C GLU A 16 20.85 9.73 6.03
N PRO A 17 20.28 8.86 6.88
CA PRO A 17 19.17 8.02 6.48
C PRO A 17 17.97 8.88 6.07
N SER A 18 17.37 8.55 4.92
CA SER A 18 16.29 9.34 4.34
C SER A 18 15.03 8.50 4.07
N LEU A 19 13.87 9.08 4.36
CA LEU A 19 12.55 8.56 4.02
C LEU A 19 12.19 9.02 2.61
N LEU A 20 12.45 8.18 1.61
CA LEU A 20 12.16 8.49 0.20
C LEU A 20 11.01 7.67 -0.36
N ASP A 21 10.78 6.47 0.17
CA ASP A 21 9.72 5.58 -0.28
C ASP A 21 8.47 5.84 0.57
N LEU A 22 7.36 6.16 -0.09
CA LEU A 22 6.11 6.57 0.57
C LEU A 22 4.96 5.69 0.11
N VAL A 23 4.17 5.22 1.07
CA VAL A 23 2.96 4.43 0.85
C VAL A 23 1.77 5.27 1.29
N PHE A 24 0.91 5.61 0.34
CA PHE A 24 -0.32 6.35 0.58
C PHE A 24 -1.52 5.45 0.36
N THR A 25 -2.44 5.43 1.32
CA THR A 25 -3.75 4.81 1.10
C THR A 25 -4.84 5.88 1.02
N LYS A 26 -5.86 5.60 0.20
CA LYS A 26 -7.17 6.24 0.39
C LYS A 26 -7.67 5.81 1.77
N LYS A 27 -8.43 6.67 2.46
CA LYS A 27 -9.03 6.39 3.79
C LYS A 27 -9.64 4.98 3.77
N SER A 28 -8.86 4.01 4.24
CA SER A 28 -9.24 2.62 4.37
C SER A 28 -9.57 2.42 5.84
N GLU A 29 -10.60 1.64 6.13
CA GLU A 29 -11.01 1.41 7.52
C GLU A 29 -9.98 0.59 8.30
N SER A 30 -9.12 -0.15 7.60
CA SER A 30 -8.04 -0.94 8.16
C SER A 30 -6.65 -0.34 7.86
N PRO A 31 -5.75 -0.30 8.86
CA PRO A 31 -4.36 0.06 8.64
C PRO A 31 -3.64 -1.04 7.83
N PRO A 32 -2.82 -0.69 6.83
CA PRO A 32 -1.98 -1.65 6.13
C PRO A 32 -0.89 -2.19 7.05
N ILE A 33 -0.50 -3.45 6.84
CA ILE A 33 0.64 -4.05 7.54
C ILE A 33 1.88 -3.76 6.69
N ILE A 34 2.84 -3.04 7.24
CA ILE A 34 4.10 -2.68 6.56
C ILE A 34 5.25 -3.40 7.23
N GLN A 35 6.06 -4.08 6.44
CA GLN A 35 7.30 -4.73 6.87
C GLN A 35 8.49 -4.14 6.12
N TYR A 36 9.53 -3.80 6.88
CA TYR A 36 10.79 -3.30 6.37
C TYR A 36 11.77 -4.47 6.26
N LEU A 37 12.10 -4.84 5.03
CA LEU A 37 13.01 -5.93 4.74
C LEU A 37 14.37 -5.38 4.29
N SER A 38 15.42 -6.16 4.52
CA SER A 38 16.77 -5.79 4.10
C SER A 38 16.83 -5.50 2.58
N PRO A 39 17.67 -4.55 2.15
CA PRO A 39 17.87 -4.26 0.74
C PRO A 39 18.21 -5.52 -0.04
N MET A 40 17.53 -5.75 -1.16
CA MET A 40 17.85 -6.90 -2.02
C MET A 40 19.09 -6.60 -2.86
N GLY A 41 20.13 -7.43 -2.69
CA GLY A 41 21.35 -7.36 -3.50
C GLY A 41 22.22 -6.15 -3.22
N LYS A 42 22.34 -5.24 -4.20
CA LYS A 42 23.18 -4.02 -4.15
C LYS A 42 22.36 -2.73 -4.00
N SER A 43 21.09 -2.85 -3.65
CA SER A 43 20.22 -1.70 -3.41
C SER A 43 20.65 -0.95 -2.16
N ASP A 44 20.69 0.38 -2.21
CA ASP A 44 20.79 1.27 -1.05
C ASP A 44 19.42 1.57 -0.41
N HIS A 45 18.34 1.07 -1.03
CA HIS A 45 16.98 1.16 -0.53
C HIS A 45 16.53 -0.14 0.14
N VAL A 46 15.85 -0.01 1.29
CA VAL A 46 15.16 -1.10 1.98
C VAL A 46 13.96 -1.57 1.16
N THR A 47 13.62 -2.84 1.30
CA THR A 47 12.46 -3.40 0.60
C THR A 47 11.23 -3.23 1.49
N LEU A 48 10.21 -2.53 1.02
CA LEU A 48 8.94 -2.37 1.74
C LEU A 48 7.94 -3.42 1.27
N GLU A 49 7.52 -4.31 2.16
CA GLU A 49 6.40 -5.21 1.92
C GLU A 49 5.14 -4.62 2.58
N VAL A 50 4.10 -4.39 1.78
CA VAL A 50 2.84 -3.83 2.25
C VAL A 50 1.73 -4.84 2.00
N GLN A 51 1.04 -5.25 3.06
CA GLN A 51 -0.14 -6.08 2.98
C GLN A 51 -1.39 -5.24 3.27
N MET A 52 -2.31 -5.20 2.32
CA MET A 52 -3.57 -4.48 2.43
C MET A 52 -4.71 -5.50 2.54
N GLN A 53 -5.62 -5.31 3.50
CA GLN A 53 -6.86 -6.08 3.52
C GLN A 53 -7.81 -5.46 2.49
N GLU A 54 -8.08 -6.18 1.41
CA GLU A 54 -9.20 -5.86 0.53
C GLU A 54 -10.48 -6.32 1.23
N GLU A 55 -11.31 -5.39 1.68
CA GLU A 55 -12.71 -5.72 1.92
C GLU A 55 -13.28 -6.14 0.57
N GLY A 56 -13.58 -7.43 0.45
CA GLY A 56 -14.15 -8.00 -0.75
C GLY A 56 -15.31 -7.12 -1.18
N ALA A 57 -15.16 -6.45 -2.31
CA ALA A 57 -16.25 -5.69 -2.90
C ALA A 57 -17.41 -6.66 -3.07
N SER A 58 -18.40 -6.58 -2.16
CA SER A 58 -19.68 -7.25 -2.32
C SER A 58 -20.35 -6.53 -3.49
N TRP A 59 -20.05 -6.99 -4.70
CA TRP A 59 -20.88 -6.73 -5.83
C TRP A 59 -22.13 -7.58 -5.61
N ASP A 60 -23.05 -7.06 -4.78
CA ASP A 60 -24.46 -7.49 -4.83
C ASP A 60 -24.95 -7.14 -6.23
N GLY A 61 -24.70 -8.09 -7.14
CA GLY A 61 -25.00 -7.99 -8.55
C GLY A 61 -26.51 -7.91 -8.71
N CYS A 62 -27.02 -6.70 -8.84
CA CYS A 62 -28.32 -6.46 -9.48
C CYS A 62 -28.18 -6.69 -11.00
N PHE A 63 -27.97 -7.95 -11.42
CA PHE A 63 -28.42 -8.38 -12.74
C PHE A 63 -29.91 -8.68 -12.63
N GLY A 64 -30.74 -7.66 -12.81
CA GLY A 64 -32.19 -7.78 -12.66
C GLY A 64 -32.95 -6.76 -13.49
N GLY A 65 -33.34 -7.18 -14.70
CA GLY A 65 -34.47 -6.60 -15.45
C GLY A 65 -34.10 -5.82 -16.72
N VAL A 66 -34.14 -6.50 -17.86
CA VAL A 66 -34.44 -5.85 -19.16
C VAL A 66 -35.79 -5.14 -18.97
N GLY A 67 -35.79 -3.81 -19.05
CA GLY A 67 -37.02 -3.02 -19.00
C GLY A 67 -37.90 -3.37 -20.20
N GLU A 68 -39.14 -3.77 -19.95
CA GLU A 68 -40.16 -3.80 -20.99
C GLU A 68 -40.40 -2.37 -21.48
N ILE A 69 -40.17 -2.16 -22.77
CA ILE A 69 -40.60 -0.99 -23.50
C ILE A 69 -42.14 -1.01 -23.59
N SER A 70 -42.77 0.08 -23.16
CA SER A 70 -44.15 0.45 -23.54
C SER A 70 -44.11 1.77 -24.29
#